data_AF-A0A351DE80-F1
#
_entry.id   AF-A0A351DE80-F1
#
_cell.length_a   1.000
_cell.length_b   1.000
_cell.length_c   1.000
_cell.angle_alpha   90.00
_cell.angle_beta   90.00
_cell.angle_gamma   90.00
#
_symmetry.space_group_name_H-M   'P 1'
#
loop_
_entity.id
_entity.type
_entity.pdbx_description
1 polymer ?
#
loop_
_entity_poly.entity_id
_entity_poly.type
_entity_poly.pdbx_seq_one_letter_code
_entity_poly.pdbx_strand_id
1 'polypeptide(L)'
;DFLIDGIEILRVLPKRDERKGQKTIEVLGSGNENYGVTTQLVKKKKNKKSRPSRKGQGQKTQKRSEARRGKKEAPKRARQSRGPQRGKRLKAKRSHRNSVIDGLPELHKPLAREVLGKGIPSLRKTLKDMELPQGFDAEILQYAEKINKQLKTAEWHDRADAVLKNTKEIDLRDFRSVVAAGGQWAKSDELLGIQSQLESSLRERIDLEHQQWLSEIKKAIEDGKSVRALNLSSHPPKPGTPLPEILMEPLIDLANNSLDSDTAPHRWSVVAQAVAFSPIRLKVVPKGTPDRITDELIDTIRKNSDRIPNIAGLFTASLEQAVD
;
A
#
# COMPACT_ATOMS: atom_id res chain seq x y z
N ASP A 1 61.37 38.81 23.62
CA ASP A 1 60.43 39.71 22.96
C ASP A 1 59.43 38.93 22.11
N PHE A 2 58.22 38.76 22.67
CA PHE A 2 56.92 39.19 22.12
C PHE A 2 56.80 39.42 20.58
N LEU A 3 55.70 39.14 19.90
CA LEU A 3 54.32 38.83 20.26
C LEU A 3 53.65 38.38 18.96
N ILE A 4 53.11 37.16 18.89
CA ILE A 4 52.10 36.86 17.86
C ILE A 4 50.81 37.50 18.34
N ASP A 5 50.33 38.41 17.51
CA ASP A 5 49.23 39.32 17.76
C ASP A 5 47.87 38.58 17.78
N GLY A 6 47.10 38.84 18.84
CA GLY A 6 45.63 38.89 18.84
C GLY A 6 44.81 37.65 18.48
N ILE A 7 44.80 36.60 19.32
CA ILE A 7 43.59 35.77 19.45
C ILE A 7 42.90 36.16 20.76
N GLU A 8 41.86 36.98 20.67
CA GLU A 8 40.97 37.24 21.79
C GLU A 8 39.95 36.11 21.94
N ILE A 9 40.06 35.36 23.03
CA ILE A 9 39.05 34.37 23.41
C ILE A 9 37.87 35.11 24.02
N LEU A 10 36.89 35.46 23.19
CA LEU A 10 35.68 36.17 23.64
C LEU A 10 34.84 35.36 24.64
N ARG A 11 34.83 34.02 24.52
CA ARG A 11 34.14 33.13 25.47
C ARG A 11 34.59 31.67 25.32
N VAL A 12 34.94 31.02 26.44
CA VAL A 12 35.10 29.56 26.50
C VAL A 12 33.77 28.95 26.95
N LEU A 13 33.19 28.10 26.11
CA LEU A 13 31.98 27.34 26.47
C LEU A 13 32.36 26.17 27.39
N PRO A 14 31.54 25.84 28.40
CA PRO A 14 31.77 24.65 29.22
C PRO A 14 31.71 23.39 28.33
N LYS A 15 32.48 22.36 28.70
CA LYS A 15 32.39 21.06 28.03
C LYS A 15 30.94 20.57 28.12
N ARG A 16 30.41 20.15 26.96
CA ARG A 16 29.07 19.57 26.82
C ARG A 16 28.91 18.44 27.84
N ASP A 17 27.88 18.53 28.69
CA ASP A 17 27.54 17.49 29.65
C ASP A 17 27.43 16.12 28.95
N GLU A 18 27.84 15.07 29.66
CA GLU A 18 27.60 13.70 29.22
C GLU A 18 26.10 13.53 28.90
N ARG A 19 25.82 12.97 27.72
CA ARG A 19 24.44 12.72 27.30
C ARG A 19 23.80 11.82 28.34
N LYS A 20 22.85 12.35 29.10
CA LYS A 20 21.94 11.53 29.91
C LYS A 20 21.40 10.42 29.00
N GLY A 21 21.54 9.17 29.45
CA GLY A 21 21.11 7.99 28.71
C GLY A 21 19.68 8.15 28.20
N GLN A 22 19.37 7.45 27.11
CA GLN A 22 18.07 7.50 26.46
C GLN A 22 16.97 7.32 27.52
N LYS A 23 16.12 8.33 27.71
CA LYS A 23 14.90 8.17 28.50
C LYS A 23 13.98 7.24 27.74
N THR A 24 14.01 5.96 28.09
CA THR A 24 13.05 4.99 27.58
C THR A 24 11.70 5.35 28.15
N ILE A 25 10.74 5.67 27.27
CA ILE A 25 9.34 5.80 27.66
C ILE A 25 8.84 4.37 27.87
N GLU A 26 8.62 3.99 29.13
CA GLU A 26 7.83 2.80 29.43
C GLU A 26 6.38 3.12 29.12
N VAL A 27 5.84 2.47 28.08
CA VAL A 27 4.43 2.54 27.75
C VAL A 27 3.70 1.64 28.76
N LEU A 28 3.20 2.26 29.83
CA LEU A 28 2.17 1.67 30.66
C LEU A 28 0.90 1.57 29.79
N GLY A 29 0.61 0.36 29.30
CA GLY A 29 -0.59 0.09 28.52
C GLY A 29 -1.83 0.51 29.31
N SER A 30 -2.77 1.20 28.66
CA SER A 30 -3.94 1.83 29.26
C SER A 30 -5.04 0.85 29.72
N GLY A 31 -4.72 -0.43 29.99
CA GLY A 31 -5.67 -1.43 30.49
C GLY A 31 -6.87 -1.75 29.57
N ASN A 32 -6.98 -1.11 28.40
CA ASN A 32 -8.10 -1.26 27.48
C ASN A 32 -7.69 -2.08 26.25
N GLU A 33 -8.28 -3.28 26.09
CA GLU A 33 -8.02 -4.23 25.00
C GLU A 33 -8.68 -3.87 23.65
N ASN A 34 -8.90 -2.58 23.35
CA ASN A 34 -9.52 -2.18 22.08
C ASN A 34 -8.46 -1.82 21.04
N TYR A 35 -7.95 -2.86 20.37
CA TYR A 35 -7.07 -2.73 19.20
C TYR A 35 -7.80 -2.09 18.02
N GLY A 36 -7.61 -0.78 17.82
CA GLY A 36 -7.99 -0.05 16.60
C GLY A 36 -7.16 -0.39 15.35
N VAL A 37 -6.58 -1.59 15.29
CA VAL A 37 -5.81 -2.09 14.14
C VAL A 37 -6.11 -3.58 13.95
N THR A 38 -7.06 -3.92 13.09
CA THR A 38 -7.28 -5.31 12.68
C THR A 38 -6.18 -5.74 11.71
N THR A 39 -5.05 -6.22 12.22
CA THR A 39 -4.17 -7.10 11.44
C THR A 39 -4.68 -8.53 11.57
N GLN A 40 -5.56 -8.95 10.66
CA GLN A 40 -5.89 -10.37 10.53
C GLN A 40 -4.73 -11.10 9.82
N LEU A 41 -3.77 -11.56 10.62
CA LEU A 41 -2.79 -12.56 10.19
C LEU A 41 -3.50 -13.92 10.06
N VAL A 42 -3.73 -14.34 8.81
CA VAL A 42 -4.28 -15.67 8.50
C VAL A 42 -3.31 -16.75 8.99
N LYS A 43 -3.72 -17.50 10.04
CA LYS A 43 -3.01 -18.70 10.50
C LYS A 43 -3.07 -19.78 9.41
N LYS A 44 -1.91 -20.06 8.80
CA LYS A 44 -1.70 -21.11 7.81
C LYS A 44 -1.81 -22.48 8.48
N LYS A 45 -2.94 -23.18 8.31
CA LYS A 45 -3.11 -24.58 8.73
C LYS A 45 -2.13 -25.47 7.96
N LYS A 46 -1.18 -26.09 8.68
CA LYS A 46 -0.31 -27.17 8.18
C LYS A 46 -1.17 -28.41 7.94
N ASN A 47 -1.48 -28.73 6.68
CA ASN A 47 -2.00 -30.05 6.32
C ASN A 47 -0.84 -31.05 6.35
N LYS A 48 -0.79 -31.88 7.42
CA LYS A 48 -0.04 -33.14 7.46
C LYS A 48 -0.59 -34.04 6.35
N LYS A 49 0.18 -34.22 5.28
CA LYS A 49 -0.13 -35.17 4.21
C LYS A 49 0.35 -36.55 4.67
N SER A 50 -0.56 -37.33 5.24
CA SER A 50 -0.36 -38.76 5.50
C SER A 50 -0.21 -39.49 4.16
N ARG A 51 0.93 -40.16 3.99
CA ARG A 51 1.19 -41.12 2.91
C ARG A 51 0.37 -42.39 3.17
N PRO A 52 -0.41 -42.91 2.20
CA PRO A 52 -0.84 -44.29 2.25
C PRO A 52 0.20 -45.20 1.59
N SER A 53 0.39 -46.33 2.27
CA SER A 53 1.18 -47.51 1.92
C SER A 53 1.00 -47.98 0.48
N ARG A 54 2.13 -48.35 -0.15
CA ARG A 54 2.19 -49.20 -1.35
C ARG A 54 1.85 -50.64 -0.95
N LYS A 55 0.73 -51.16 -1.45
CA LYS A 55 0.53 -52.60 -1.65
C LYS A 55 -0.15 -52.79 -3.00
N GLY A 56 0.50 -53.54 -3.88
CA GLY A 56 0.04 -53.77 -5.25
C GLY A 56 -1.01 -54.86 -5.36
N GLN A 57 -1.79 -54.81 -6.43
CA GLN A 57 -2.09 -55.91 -7.35
C GLN A 57 -3.07 -55.39 -8.40
N GLY A 58 -2.80 -55.71 -9.67
CA GLY A 58 -3.61 -55.26 -10.79
C GLY A 58 -4.88 -56.08 -10.98
N GLN A 59 -5.83 -55.51 -11.73
CA GLN A 59 -6.48 -56.18 -12.85
C GLN A 59 -7.42 -55.19 -13.59
N LYS A 60 -7.51 -55.41 -14.90
CA LYS A 60 -8.38 -54.76 -15.88
C LYS A 60 -9.86 -54.82 -15.48
N THR A 61 -10.63 -53.76 -15.76
CA THR A 61 -11.82 -53.86 -16.64
C THR A 61 -12.42 -52.48 -16.95
N GLN A 62 -12.76 -52.26 -18.21
CA GLN A 62 -13.70 -51.23 -18.65
C GLN A 62 -15.11 -51.58 -18.16
N LYS A 63 -15.86 -50.64 -17.57
CA LYS A 63 -17.28 -50.43 -17.89
C LYS A 63 -17.84 -49.14 -17.27
N ARG A 64 -18.62 -48.50 -18.14
CA ARG A 64 -19.48 -47.32 -18.07
C ARG A 64 -20.49 -47.39 -16.92
N SER A 65 -20.68 -46.28 -16.18
CA SER A 65 -22.00 -45.86 -15.67
C SER A 65 -21.94 -44.48 -15.02
N GLU A 66 -22.80 -43.59 -15.50
CA GLU A 66 -23.23 -42.35 -14.85
C GLU A 66 -23.75 -42.61 -13.43
N ALA A 67 -23.35 -41.78 -12.47
CA ALA A 67 -24.21 -41.34 -11.35
C ALA A 67 -23.51 -40.27 -10.50
N ARG A 68 -23.94 -39.02 -10.71
CA ARG A 68 -24.16 -37.95 -9.72
C ARG A 68 -23.32 -37.95 -8.42
N ARG A 69 -22.57 -36.87 -8.22
CA ARG A 69 -22.76 -36.05 -7.01
C ARG A 69 -22.36 -34.59 -7.26
N GLY A 70 -23.40 -33.75 -7.31
CA GLY A 70 -23.32 -32.31 -7.53
C GLY A 70 -22.44 -31.64 -6.49
N LYS A 71 -21.35 -31.04 -6.98
CA LYS A 71 -20.57 -30.08 -6.21
C LYS A 71 -21.39 -28.79 -6.20
N LYS A 72 -22.16 -28.57 -5.13
CA LYS A 72 -22.82 -27.29 -4.86
C LYS A 72 -21.76 -26.20 -4.98
N GLU A 73 -21.82 -25.43 -6.06
CA GLU A 73 -21.07 -24.19 -6.19
C GLU A 73 -21.59 -23.26 -5.12
N ALA A 74 -20.83 -23.14 -4.02
CA ALA A 74 -21.05 -22.05 -3.10
C ALA A 74 -20.97 -20.75 -3.91
N PRO A 75 -21.96 -19.84 -3.80
CA PRO A 75 -21.93 -18.60 -4.55
C PRO A 75 -20.63 -17.89 -4.18
N LYS A 76 -19.75 -17.69 -5.17
CA LYS A 76 -18.57 -16.84 -5.00
C LYS A 76 -19.12 -15.49 -4.58
N ARG A 77 -19.01 -15.15 -3.28
CA ARG A 77 -19.26 -13.80 -2.79
C ARG A 77 -18.54 -12.88 -3.77
N ALA A 78 -19.29 -12.10 -4.53
CA ALA A 78 -18.73 -11.08 -5.39
C ALA A 78 -17.85 -10.24 -4.46
N ARG A 79 -16.53 -10.33 -4.63
CA ARG A 79 -15.61 -9.45 -3.93
C ARG A 79 -15.99 -8.08 -4.45
N GLN A 80 -16.75 -7.33 -3.66
CA GLN A 80 -17.00 -5.93 -3.91
C GLN A 80 -15.62 -5.28 -3.90
N SER A 81 -14.99 -5.14 -5.06
CA SER A 81 -13.79 -4.34 -5.20
C SER A 81 -14.25 -2.89 -5.13
N ARG A 82 -14.58 -2.44 -3.91
CA ARG A 82 -14.86 -1.03 -3.59
C ARG A 82 -13.57 -0.20 -3.49
N GLY A 83 -12.43 -0.77 -3.84
CA GLY A 83 -11.17 -0.03 -3.93
C GLY A 83 -11.13 0.76 -5.25
N PRO A 84 -10.51 1.95 -5.26
CA PRO A 84 -10.29 2.70 -6.49
C PRO A 84 -9.55 1.83 -7.51
N GLN A 85 -9.91 1.98 -8.79
CA GLN A 85 -9.25 1.26 -9.88
C GLN A 85 -7.77 1.65 -9.90
N ARG A 86 -6.88 0.67 -9.69
CA ARG A 86 -5.44 0.87 -9.72
C ARG A 86 -4.90 0.55 -11.11
N GLY A 87 -3.80 1.20 -11.47
CA GLY A 87 -3.05 0.89 -12.69
C GLY A 87 -2.51 -0.54 -12.73
N LYS A 88 -1.95 -0.91 -13.87
CA LYS A 88 -1.32 -2.22 -14.10
C LYS A 88 -0.11 -2.39 -13.17
N ARG A 89 0.04 -3.58 -12.59
CA ARG A 89 1.19 -3.91 -11.72
C ARG A 89 2.49 -3.91 -12.54
N LEU A 90 3.58 -3.46 -11.93
CA LEU A 90 4.90 -3.44 -12.56
C LEU A 90 5.36 -4.85 -12.94
N LYS A 91 5.78 -5.02 -14.21
CA LYS A 91 6.40 -6.24 -14.74
C LYS A 91 7.73 -5.90 -15.39
N ALA A 92 8.79 -5.96 -14.60
CA ALA A 92 10.15 -5.75 -15.07
C ALA A 92 10.67 -6.96 -15.87
N LYS A 93 11.46 -6.69 -16.91
CA LYS A 93 12.28 -7.71 -17.58
C LYS A 93 13.50 -8.04 -16.69
N ARG A 94 14.41 -8.85 -17.22
CA ARG A 94 15.63 -9.29 -16.53
C ARG A 94 16.86 -9.08 -17.42
N SER A 95 16.78 -8.12 -18.33
CA SER A 95 17.77 -7.84 -19.38
C SER A 95 19.10 -7.41 -18.77
N HIS A 96 19.08 -6.34 -17.98
CA HIS A 96 20.29 -5.79 -17.35
C HIS A 96 20.85 -6.78 -16.33
N ARG A 97 19.97 -7.40 -15.55
CA ARG A 97 20.36 -8.40 -14.56
C ARG A 97 21.06 -9.61 -15.19
N ASN A 98 20.54 -10.12 -16.32
CA ASN A 98 21.17 -11.24 -17.02
C ASN A 98 22.49 -10.81 -17.66
N SER A 99 22.57 -9.61 -18.23
CA SER A 99 23.82 -9.05 -18.78
C SER A 99 24.95 -9.01 -17.72
N VAL A 100 24.64 -8.59 -16.49
CA VAL A 100 25.61 -8.64 -15.38
C VAL A 100 26.09 -10.07 -15.10
N ILE A 101 25.20 -11.07 -15.12
CA ILE A 101 25.59 -12.46 -14.89
C ILE A 101 26.43 -13.00 -16.05
N ASP A 102 26.06 -12.68 -17.28
CA ASP A 102 26.72 -13.19 -18.48
C ASP A 102 28.14 -12.61 -18.63
N GLY A 103 28.36 -11.37 -18.17
CA GLY A 103 29.67 -10.72 -18.14
C GLY A 103 30.60 -11.16 -16.99
N LEU A 104 30.13 -11.99 -16.05
CA LEU A 104 31.00 -12.54 -15.01
C LEU A 104 31.87 -13.69 -15.56
N PRO A 105 33.07 -13.91 -15.01
CA PRO A 105 33.84 -15.13 -15.26
C PRO A 105 33.00 -16.38 -15.01
N GLU A 106 33.18 -17.43 -15.80
CA GLU A 106 32.33 -18.64 -15.75
C GLU A 106 32.30 -19.26 -14.35
N LEU A 107 33.45 -19.29 -13.66
CA LEU A 107 33.57 -19.78 -12.28
C LEU A 107 32.77 -18.96 -11.26
N HIS A 108 32.47 -17.69 -11.55
CA HIS A 108 31.79 -16.77 -10.64
C HIS A 108 30.27 -16.71 -10.87
N LYS A 109 29.78 -17.18 -12.03
CA LYS A 109 28.33 -17.20 -12.34
C LYS A 109 27.50 -18.01 -11.34
N PRO A 110 27.95 -19.18 -10.83
CA PRO A 110 27.22 -19.92 -9.80
C PRO A 110 27.04 -19.11 -8.51
N LEU A 111 28.07 -18.38 -8.08
CA LEU A 111 28.02 -17.52 -6.91
C LEU A 111 26.98 -16.41 -7.09
N ALA A 112 26.98 -15.74 -8.25
CA ALA A 112 26.00 -14.70 -8.56
C ALA A 112 24.55 -15.23 -8.54
N ARG A 113 24.32 -16.43 -9.07
CA ARG A 113 22.99 -17.08 -9.06
C ARG A 113 22.55 -17.46 -7.65
N GLU A 114 23.45 -17.96 -6.81
CA GLU A 114 23.17 -18.29 -5.41
C GLU A 114 22.83 -17.02 -4.60
N VAL A 115 23.62 -15.96 -4.75
CA VAL A 115 23.39 -14.65 -4.10
C VAL A 115 22.04 -14.06 -4.53
N LEU A 116 21.69 -14.15 -5.81
CA LEU A 116 20.42 -13.67 -6.33
C LEU A 116 19.21 -14.46 -5.82
N GLY A 117 19.36 -15.78 -5.69
CA GLY A 117 18.29 -16.69 -5.30
C GLY A 117 18.04 -16.74 -3.80
N LYS A 118 19.09 -17.02 -3.01
CA LYS A 118 18.99 -17.27 -1.56
C LYS A 118 19.56 -16.14 -0.70
N GLY A 119 20.28 -15.20 -1.29
CA GLY A 119 20.88 -14.06 -0.59
C GLY A 119 22.18 -14.41 0.14
N ILE A 120 22.92 -13.35 0.50
CA ILE A 120 24.19 -13.44 1.23
C ILE A 120 24.06 -14.16 2.59
N PRO A 121 22.97 -14.02 3.37
CA PRO A 121 22.83 -14.79 4.62
C PRO A 121 22.80 -16.30 4.42
N SER A 122 22.25 -16.78 3.29
CA SER A 122 22.27 -18.21 2.95
C SER A 122 23.68 -18.64 2.57
N LEU A 123 24.36 -17.85 1.73
CA LEU A 123 25.75 -18.08 1.36
C LEU A 123 26.67 -18.15 2.59
N ARG A 124 26.46 -17.27 3.59
CA ARG A 124 27.21 -17.31 4.85
C ARG A 124 27.03 -18.62 5.60
N LYS A 125 25.83 -19.19 5.60
CA LYS A 125 25.58 -20.50 6.24
C LYS A 125 26.28 -21.61 5.49
N THR A 126 26.17 -21.63 4.15
CA THR A 126 26.81 -22.67 3.35
C THR A 126 28.34 -22.64 3.47
N LEU A 127 28.95 -21.46 3.53
CA LEU A 127 30.40 -21.33 3.70
C LEU A 127 30.89 -21.82 5.06
N LYS A 128 30.07 -21.70 6.12
CA LYS A 128 30.42 -22.24 7.45
C LYS A 128 30.47 -23.77 7.49
N ASP A 129 29.68 -24.42 6.64
CA ASP A 129 29.62 -25.89 6.56
C ASP A 129 30.70 -26.45 5.62
N MET A 130 31.49 -25.60 4.96
CA MET A 130 32.57 -25.98 4.05
C MET A 130 33.93 -25.93 4.77
N GLU A 131 34.77 -26.92 4.50
CA GLU A 131 36.18 -26.93 4.95
C GLU A 131 37.02 -26.02 4.03
N LEU A 132 36.99 -24.72 4.32
CA LEU A 132 37.74 -23.70 3.59
C LEU A 132 39.03 -23.32 4.32
N PRO A 133 40.09 -22.90 3.60
CA PRO A 133 41.25 -22.27 4.20
C PRO A 133 40.85 -21.08 5.09
N GLN A 134 41.64 -20.80 6.12
CA GLN A 134 41.36 -19.70 7.05
C GLN A 134 41.26 -18.35 6.30
N GLY A 135 40.16 -17.62 6.49
CA GLY A 135 39.93 -16.30 5.89
C GLY A 135 39.29 -16.30 4.50
N PHE A 136 39.24 -17.44 3.80
CA PHE A 136 38.66 -17.53 2.45
C PHE A 136 37.15 -17.28 2.44
N ASP A 137 36.44 -17.66 3.51
CA ASP A 137 35.02 -17.42 3.68
C ASP A 137 34.68 -15.92 3.66
N ALA A 138 35.51 -15.11 4.33
CA ALA A 138 35.36 -13.66 4.36
C ALA A 138 35.59 -13.03 2.98
N GLU A 139 36.59 -13.47 2.24
CA GLU A 139 36.88 -12.99 0.88
C GLU A 139 35.72 -13.29 -0.09
N ILE A 140 35.19 -14.52 -0.05
CA ILE A 140 34.03 -14.91 -0.87
C ILE A 140 32.82 -14.04 -0.53
N LEU A 141 32.57 -13.76 0.76
CA LEU A 141 31.46 -12.90 1.18
C LEU A 141 31.64 -11.45 0.72
N GLN A 142 32.84 -10.89 0.82
CA GLN A 142 33.12 -9.54 0.32
C GLN A 142 32.91 -9.44 -1.19
N TYR A 143 33.36 -10.45 -1.95
CA TYR A 143 33.13 -10.50 -3.39
C TYR A 143 31.65 -10.68 -3.74
N ALA A 144 30.94 -11.55 -3.02
CA ALA A 144 29.49 -11.74 -3.16
C ALA A 144 28.70 -10.45 -2.87
N GLU A 145 29.12 -9.66 -1.88
CA GLU A 145 28.55 -8.33 -1.60
C GLU A 145 28.74 -7.35 -2.76
N LYS A 146 29.93 -7.36 -3.38
CA LYS A 146 30.21 -6.54 -4.58
C LYS A 146 29.31 -6.94 -5.75
N ILE A 147 29.21 -8.23 -6.06
CA ILE A 147 28.31 -8.75 -7.10
C ILE A 147 26.85 -8.39 -6.78
N ASN A 148 26.42 -8.57 -5.52
CA ASN A 148 25.05 -8.27 -5.12
C ASN A 148 24.70 -6.80 -5.37
N LYS A 149 25.61 -5.86 -5.09
CA LYS A 149 25.39 -4.44 -5.40
C LYS A 149 25.17 -4.20 -6.90
N GLN A 150 25.99 -4.82 -7.75
CA GLN A 150 25.84 -4.72 -9.21
C GLN A 150 24.52 -5.33 -9.70
N LEU A 151 24.16 -6.51 -9.19
CA LEU A 151 22.88 -7.16 -9.51
C LEU A 151 21.68 -6.32 -9.07
N LYS A 152 21.73 -5.69 -7.89
CA LYS A 152 20.64 -4.83 -7.40
C LYS A 152 20.50 -3.55 -8.22
N THR A 153 21.62 -2.94 -8.63
CA THR A 153 21.59 -1.83 -9.57
C THR A 153 20.96 -2.23 -10.91
N ALA A 154 21.32 -3.40 -11.45
CA ALA A 154 20.74 -3.91 -12.68
C ALA A 154 19.24 -4.28 -12.56
N GLU A 155 18.83 -4.88 -11.43
CA GLU A 155 17.41 -5.12 -11.14
C GLU A 155 16.60 -3.83 -11.04
N TRP A 156 17.17 -2.78 -10.46
CA TRP A 156 16.55 -1.46 -10.45
C TRP A 156 16.43 -0.89 -11.86
N HIS A 157 17.49 -1.00 -12.68
CA HIS A 157 17.47 -0.55 -14.08
C HIS A 157 16.38 -1.27 -14.90
N ASP A 158 16.26 -2.60 -14.76
CA ASP A 158 15.18 -3.38 -15.41
C ASP A 158 13.77 -2.91 -14.99
N ARG A 159 13.63 -2.44 -13.74
CA ARG A 159 12.36 -1.85 -13.25
C ARG A 159 12.14 -0.45 -13.80
N ALA A 160 13.18 0.38 -13.86
CA ALA A 160 13.14 1.72 -14.45
C ALA A 160 12.67 1.66 -15.91
N ASP A 161 13.26 0.78 -16.72
CA ASP A 161 12.87 0.55 -18.11
C ASP A 161 11.40 0.16 -18.25
N ALA A 162 10.91 -0.72 -17.38
CA ALA A 162 9.53 -1.17 -17.42
C ALA A 162 8.53 -0.07 -17.00
N VAL A 163 8.95 0.85 -16.13
CA VAL A 163 8.18 2.05 -15.79
C VAL A 163 8.15 3.00 -16.99
N LEU A 164 9.31 3.36 -17.55
CA LEU A 164 9.40 4.32 -18.67
C LEU A 164 8.63 3.83 -19.91
N LYS A 165 8.59 2.51 -20.14
CA LYS A 165 7.78 1.91 -21.23
C LYS A 165 6.27 2.03 -21.00
N ASN A 166 5.82 2.12 -19.75
CA ASN A 166 4.40 2.07 -19.38
C ASN A 166 3.98 3.19 -18.43
N THR A 167 4.60 4.37 -18.56
CA THR A 167 4.37 5.54 -17.68
C THR A 167 2.88 5.89 -17.55
N LYS A 168 2.10 5.64 -18.62
CA LYS A 168 0.66 5.93 -18.71
C LYS A 168 -0.28 4.90 -18.07
N GLU A 169 0.15 3.69 -17.79
CA GLU A 169 -0.77 2.65 -17.32
C GLU A 169 -0.35 1.98 -16.02
N ILE A 170 0.91 2.16 -15.60
CA ILE A 170 1.45 1.53 -14.41
C ILE A 170 0.80 2.09 -13.12
N ASP A 171 0.66 1.23 -12.11
CA ASP A 171 0.21 1.63 -10.77
C ASP A 171 1.17 2.71 -10.20
N LEU A 172 0.63 3.88 -9.83
CA LEU A 172 1.41 4.96 -9.22
C LEU A 172 2.20 4.53 -8.00
N ARG A 173 1.72 3.54 -7.23
CA ARG A 173 2.46 3.01 -6.09
C ARG A 173 3.75 2.33 -6.54
N ASP A 174 3.66 1.50 -7.57
CA ASP A 174 4.81 0.78 -8.10
C ASP A 174 5.78 1.78 -8.77
N PHE A 175 5.27 2.80 -9.48
CA PHE A 175 6.08 3.89 -10.02
C PHE A 175 6.85 4.63 -8.91
N ARG A 176 6.16 5.12 -7.88
CA ARG A 176 6.78 5.78 -6.71
C ARG A 176 7.84 4.91 -6.05
N SER A 177 7.59 3.61 -5.94
CA SER A 177 8.55 2.65 -5.39
C SER A 177 9.83 2.54 -6.21
N VAL A 178 9.77 2.63 -7.55
CA VAL A 178 10.96 2.57 -8.42
C VAL A 178 11.75 3.87 -8.32
N VAL A 179 11.09 5.02 -8.35
CA VAL A 179 11.73 6.34 -8.17
C VAL A 179 12.43 6.42 -6.82
N ALA A 180 11.76 6.02 -5.73
CA ALA A 180 12.35 6.05 -4.39
C ALA A 180 13.57 5.12 -4.26
N ALA A 181 13.56 3.97 -4.94
CA ALA A 181 14.69 3.05 -4.94
C ALA A 181 15.91 3.60 -5.70
N GLY A 182 15.72 4.56 -6.61
CA GLY A 182 16.80 5.10 -7.44
C GLY A 182 17.92 5.75 -6.64
N GLY A 183 17.60 6.46 -5.55
CA GLY A 183 18.62 7.08 -4.70
C GLY A 183 19.67 6.11 -4.14
N GLN A 184 19.35 4.82 -4.02
CA GLN A 184 20.30 3.80 -3.57
C GLN A 184 21.10 3.18 -4.73
N TRP A 185 20.50 3.08 -5.93
CA TRP A 185 20.97 2.21 -7.00
C TRP A 185 21.47 2.95 -8.25
N ALA A 186 20.99 4.16 -8.52
CA ALA A 186 21.39 5.00 -9.63
C ALA A 186 22.69 5.75 -9.30
N LYS A 187 23.85 5.16 -9.62
CA LYS A 187 25.16 5.71 -9.24
C LYS A 187 26.03 6.18 -10.41
N SER A 188 25.79 5.67 -11.62
CA SER A 188 26.48 6.15 -12.83
C SER A 188 25.70 7.31 -13.44
N ASP A 189 26.38 8.15 -14.22
CA ASP A 189 25.77 9.30 -14.90
C ASP A 189 24.58 8.90 -15.77
N GLU A 190 24.69 7.76 -16.47
CA GLU A 190 23.58 7.17 -17.24
C GLU A 190 22.35 6.89 -16.36
N LEU A 191 22.55 6.21 -15.22
CA LEU A 191 21.46 5.84 -14.32
C LEU A 191 20.90 7.05 -13.57
N LEU A 192 21.73 8.05 -13.28
CA LEU A 192 21.29 9.34 -12.75
C LEU A 192 20.41 10.09 -13.75
N GLY A 193 20.75 10.02 -15.05
CA GLY A 193 19.89 10.52 -16.13
C GLY A 193 18.51 9.83 -16.14
N ILE A 194 18.49 8.50 -16.04
CA ILE A 194 17.25 7.72 -15.96
C ILE A 194 16.45 8.06 -14.69
N GLN A 195 17.11 8.23 -13.55
CA GLN A 195 16.45 8.63 -12.30
C GLN A 195 15.80 10.01 -12.44
N SER A 196 16.50 10.98 -13.01
CA SER A 196 15.94 12.32 -13.27
C SER A 196 14.72 12.26 -14.21
N GLN A 197 14.81 11.46 -15.27
CA GLN A 197 13.69 11.25 -16.20
C GLN A 197 12.48 10.63 -15.49
N LEU A 198 12.70 9.61 -14.64
CA LEU A 198 11.64 9.00 -13.85
C LEU A 198 11.00 9.97 -12.87
N GLU A 199 11.77 10.85 -12.23
CA GLU A 199 11.26 11.89 -11.34
C GLU A 199 10.39 12.91 -12.07
N SER A 200 10.83 13.41 -13.23
CA SER A 200 10.02 14.30 -14.08
C SER A 200 8.72 13.62 -14.50
N SER A 201 8.83 12.41 -15.05
CA SER A 201 7.69 11.62 -15.52
C SER A 201 6.69 11.33 -14.40
N LEU A 202 7.18 11.09 -13.17
CA LEU A 202 6.32 10.86 -12.01
C LEU A 202 5.57 12.14 -11.60
N ARG A 203 6.24 13.30 -11.61
CA ARG A 203 5.61 14.60 -11.29
C ARG A 203 4.50 14.90 -12.28
N GLU A 204 4.81 14.87 -13.58
CA GLU A 204 3.84 15.09 -14.66
C GLU A 204 2.65 14.14 -14.54
N ARG A 205 2.92 12.87 -14.26
CA ARG A 205 1.86 11.87 -14.10
C ARG A 205 0.97 12.14 -12.87
N ILE A 206 1.55 12.53 -11.75
CA ILE A 206 0.78 12.89 -10.54
C ILE A 206 -0.10 14.10 -10.82
N ASP A 207 0.42 15.12 -11.51
CA ASP A 207 -0.33 16.33 -11.84
C ASP A 207 -1.48 16.03 -12.79
N LEU A 208 -1.26 15.20 -13.81
CA LEU A 208 -2.31 14.75 -14.72
C LEU A 208 -3.41 13.97 -13.98
N GLU A 209 -3.06 13.01 -13.11
CA GLU A 209 -4.07 12.28 -12.33
C GLU A 209 -4.80 13.19 -11.35
N HIS A 210 -4.14 14.20 -10.80
CA HIS A 210 -4.78 15.19 -9.93
C HIS A 210 -5.79 16.04 -10.69
N GLN A 211 -5.43 16.54 -11.87
CA GLN A 211 -6.35 17.27 -12.74
C GLN A 211 -7.55 16.40 -13.15
N GLN A 212 -7.30 15.15 -13.55
CA GLN A 212 -8.35 14.19 -13.89
C GLN A 212 -9.29 13.95 -12.70
N TRP A 213 -8.75 13.67 -11.52
CA TRP A 213 -9.52 13.49 -10.29
C TRP A 213 -10.43 14.67 -9.99
N LEU A 214 -9.92 15.90 -10.05
CA LEU A 214 -10.72 17.11 -9.84
C LEU A 214 -11.82 17.26 -10.90
N SER A 215 -11.50 17.02 -12.17
CA SER A 215 -12.49 17.09 -13.25
C SER A 215 -13.59 16.03 -13.13
N GLU A 216 -13.26 14.82 -12.66
CA GLU A 216 -14.25 13.77 -12.42
C GLU A 216 -15.18 14.09 -11.25
N ILE A 217 -14.65 14.69 -10.18
CA ILE A 217 -15.46 15.20 -9.07
C ILE A 217 -16.40 16.29 -9.58
N LYS A 218 -15.86 17.31 -10.27
CA LYS A 218 -16.65 18.41 -10.83
C LYS A 218 -17.78 17.89 -11.71
N LYS A 219 -17.47 17.00 -12.65
CA LYS A 219 -18.47 16.37 -13.53
C LYS A 219 -19.51 15.57 -12.76
N ALA A 220 -19.11 14.82 -11.73
CA ALA A 220 -20.06 14.08 -10.89
C ALA A 220 -21.00 15.01 -10.10
N ILE A 221 -20.51 16.20 -9.71
CA ILE A 221 -21.33 17.24 -9.07
C ILE A 221 -22.34 17.83 -10.07
N GLU A 222 -21.87 18.23 -11.27
CA GLU A 222 -22.71 18.77 -12.35
C GLU A 222 -23.79 17.79 -12.80
N ASP A 223 -23.47 16.48 -12.85
CA ASP A 223 -24.41 15.41 -13.16
C ASP A 223 -25.39 15.09 -12.00
N GLY A 224 -25.28 15.75 -10.84
CA GLY A 224 -26.09 15.46 -9.65
C GLY A 224 -25.82 14.10 -9.00
N LYS A 225 -24.68 13.46 -9.28
CA LYS A 225 -24.33 12.10 -8.81
C LYS A 225 -23.65 12.15 -7.44
N SER A 226 -24.40 12.47 -6.39
CA SER A 226 -23.90 12.70 -5.02
C SER A 226 -22.99 11.59 -4.49
N VAL A 227 -23.43 10.33 -4.49
CA VAL A 227 -22.65 9.19 -4.02
C VAL A 227 -21.33 9.04 -4.79
N ARG A 228 -21.34 9.26 -6.11
CA ARG A 228 -20.13 9.17 -6.93
C ARG A 228 -19.16 10.30 -6.58
N ALA A 229 -19.65 11.54 -6.49
CA ALA A 229 -18.84 12.70 -6.15
C ALA A 229 -18.19 12.56 -4.76
N LEU A 230 -18.97 12.14 -3.75
CA LEU A 230 -18.50 11.88 -2.39
C LEU A 230 -17.43 10.79 -2.35
N ASN A 231 -17.66 9.66 -3.04
CA ASN A 231 -16.68 8.59 -3.10
C ASN A 231 -15.39 9.03 -3.80
N LEU A 232 -15.46 9.77 -4.91
CA LEU A 232 -14.27 10.32 -5.58
C LEU A 232 -13.50 11.28 -4.66
N SER A 233 -14.19 12.15 -3.93
CA SER A 233 -13.57 13.12 -3.00
C SER A 233 -12.72 12.48 -1.89
N SER A 234 -13.01 11.23 -1.53
CA SER A 234 -12.28 10.49 -0.48
C SER A 234 -11.01 9.78 -0.97
N HIS A 235 -10.73 9.78 -2.28
CA HIS A 235 -9.63 9.04 -2.90
C HIS A 235 -8.71 9.94 -3.76
N PRO A 236 -8.00 10.91 -3.17
CA PRO A 236 -7.05 11.73 -3.93
C PRO A 236 -5.86 10.89 -4.44
N PRO A 237 -5.28 11.23 -5.61
CA PRO A 237 -4.08 10.53 -6.15
C PRO A 237 -2.87 10.54 -5.21
N LYS A 238 -2.80 11.56 -4.35
CA LYS A 238 -1.83 11.70 -3.26
C LYS A 238 -2.59 11.77 -1.93
N PRO A 239 -2.32 10.85 -0.97
CA PRO A 239 -2.94 10.91 0.34
C PRO A 239 -2.67 12.25 1.04
N GLY A 240 -3.71 12.81 1.66
CA GLY A 240 -3.63 14.09 2.35
C GLY A 240 -3.77 15.32 1.45
N THR A 241 -3.91 15.16 0.12
CA THR A 241 -4.24 16.31 -0.74
C THR A 241 -5.63 16.85 -0.39
N PRO A 242 -5.75 18.14 -0.01
CA PRO A 242 -7.03 18.74 0.32
C PRO A 242 -7.90 18.90 -0.93
N LEU A 243 -9.22 18.83 -0.74
CA LEU A 243 -10.18 19.17 -1.79
C LEU A 243 -10.22 20.71 -1.94
N PRO A 244 -10.10 21.27 -3.16
CA PRO A 244 -10.23 22.70 -3.38
C PRO A 244 -11.59 23.25 -2.94
N GLU A 245 -11.60 24.44 -2.35
CA GLU A 245 -12.82 25.08 -1.81
C GLU A 245 -13.90 25.27 -2.87
N ILE A 246 -13.51 25.57 -4.12
CA ILE A 246 -14.39 25.70 -5.29
C ILE A 246 -15.23 24.42 -5.53
N LEU A 247 -14.71 23.24 -5.19
CA LEU A 247 -15.46 21.98 -5.28
C LEU A 247 -16.09 21.57 -3.96
N MET A 248 -15.67 22.15 -2.84
CA MET A 248 -16.13 21.79 -1.50
C MET A 248 -17.57 22.25 -1.28
N GLU A 249 -17.88 23.52 -1.54
CA GLU A 249 -19.22 24.07 -1.34
C GLU A 249 -20.26 23.39 -2.24
N PRO A 250 -20.04 23.23 -3.57
CA PRO A 250 -20.98 22.50 -4.42
C PRO A 250 -21.18 21.03 -4.00
N LEU A 251 -20.15 20.39 -3.43
CA LEU A 251 -20.26 19.03 -2.93
C LEU A 251 -21.09 18.96 -1.63
N ILE A 252 -20.96 19.96 -0.75
CA ILE A 252 -21.78 20.09 0.46
C ILE A 252 -23.24 20.29 0.07
N ASP A 253 -23.52 21.23 -0.82
CA ASP A 253 -24.87 21.50 -1.29
C ASP A 253 -25.50 20.25 -1.92
N LEU A 254 -24.75 19.55 -2.78
CA LEU A 254 -25.20 18.32 -3.39
C LEU A 254 -25.50 17.21 -2.34
N ALA A 255 -24.67 17.11 -1.31
CA ALA A 255 -24.87 16.14 -0.22
C ALA A 255 -26.10 16.49 0.62
N ASN A 256 -26.25 17.76 1.02
CA ASN A 256 -27.40 18.24 1.80
C ASN A 256 -28.71 18.04 1.02
N ASN A 257 -28.72 18.36 -0.29
CA ASN A 257 -29.87 18.14 -1.17
C ASN A 257 -30.20 16.65 -1.38
N SER A 258 -29.22 15.75 -1.25
CA SER A 258 -29.43 14.31 -1.37
C SER A 258 -29.90 13.65 -0.07
N LEU A 259 -29.93 14.39 1.03
CA LEU A 259 -30.34 13.94 2.35
C LEU A 259 -31.55 14.77 2.80
N ASP A 260 -32.69 14.49 2.17
CA ASP A 260 -33.96 15.19 2.38
C ASP A 260 -35.10 14.21 2.72
N SER A 261 -36.25 14.72 3.16
CA SER A 261 -37.44 13.91 3.53
C SER A 261 -37.96 13.05 2.38
N ASP A 262 -37.95 13.61 1.17
CA ASP A 262 -38.44 12.96 -0.05
C ASP A 262 -37.48 11.87 -0.56
N THR A 263 -36.31 11.72 0.05
CA THR A 263 -35.31 10.73 -0.37
C THR A 263 -35.64 9.36 0.20
N ALA A 264 -35.78 8.37 -0.69
CA ALA A 264 -36.02 6.98 -0.28
C ALA A 264 -34.97 6.49 0.75
N PRO A 265 -35.35 5.74 1.81
CA PRO A 265 -34.46 5.42 2.94
C PRO A 265 -33.18 4.67 2.55
N HIS A 266 -33.27 3.78 1.56
CA HIS A 266 -32.11 3.07 1.02
C HIS A 266 -31.11 4.02 0.36
N ARG A 267 -31.58 4.99 -0.45
CA ARG A 267 -30.72 5.99 -1.09
C ARG A 267 -30.08 6.90 -0.04
N TRP A 268 -30.87 7.32 0.94
CA TRP A 268 -30.40 8.13 2.06
C TRP A 268 -29.25 7.41 2.78
N SER A 269 -29.42 6.12 3.11
CA SER A 269 -28.39 5.29 3.76
C SER A 269 -27.07 5.23 2.95
N VAL A 270 -27.16 5.04 1.64
CA VAL A 270 -25.98 5.00 0.76
C VAL A 270 -25.27 6.36 0.71
N VAL A 271 -26.01 7.47 0.67
CA VAL A 271 -25.43 8.81 0.69
C VAL A 271 -24.76 9.07 2.04
N ALA A 272 -25.41 8.78 3.16
CA ALA A 272 -24.83 8.94 4.49
C ALA A 272 -23.56 8.10 4.68
N GLN A 273 -23.53 6.87 4.17
CA GLN A 273 -22.33 6.06 4.14
C GLN A 273 -21.20 6.72 3.32
N ALA A 274 -21.50 7.30 2.15
CA ALA A 274 -20.50 7.99 1.34
C ALA A 274 -19.99 9.27 2.03
N VAL A 275 -20.88 10.03 2.68
CA VAL A 275 -20.51 11.21 3.49
C VAL A 275 -19.52 10.82 4.58
N ALA A 276 -19.71 9.70 5.28
CA ALA A 276 -18.83 9.26 6.37
C ALA A 276 -17.34 9.08 6.01
N PHE A 277 -17.02 8.91 4.72
CA PHE A 277 -15.65 8.81 4.23
C PHE A 277 -15.16 10.06 3.49
N SER A 278 -16.04 11.04 3.25
CA SER A 278 -15.70 12.27 2.54
C SER A 278 -14.96 13.29 3.43
N PRO A 279 -14.08 14.14 2.87
CA PRO A 279 -13.50 15.28 3.59
C PRO A 279 -14.54 16.27 4.13
N ILE A 280 -15.74 16.35 3.53
CA ILE A 280 -16.78 17.30 3.94
C ILE A 280 -17.71 16.79 5.04
N ARG A 281 -17.47 15.59 5.60
CA ARG A 281 -18.40 14.88 6.49
C ARG A 281 -18.91 15.68 7.71
N LEU A 282 -18.10 16.61 8.21
CA LEU A 282 -18.45 17.45 9.37
C LEU A 282 -19.21 18.72 8.98
N LYS A 283 -19.28 19.04 7.68
CA LYS A 283 -19.97 20.22 7.13
C LYS A 283 -21.36 19.88 6.56
N VAL A 284 -21.67 18.60 6.36
CA VAL A 284 -22.96 18.15 5.85
C VAL A 284 -24.04 18.31 6.92
N VAL A 285 -25.11 18.99 6.55
CA VAL A 285 -26.32 19.20 7.35
C VAL A 285 -27.50 18.74 6.50
N PRO A 286 -28.06 17.55 6.76
CA PRO A 286 -29.23 17.05 6.03
C PRO A 286 -30.38 18.06 6.05
N LYS A 287 -31.10 18.20 4.94
CA LYS A 287 -32.32 19.01 4.87
C LYS A 287 -33.48 18.38 5.64
N GLY A 288 -33.50 17.06 5.71
CA GLY A 288 -34.52 16.30 6.42
C GLY A 288 -34.12 14.84 6.64
N THR A 289 -34.83 14.20 7.57
CA THR A 289 -34.82 12.74 7.71
C THR A 289 -35.90 12.15 6.80
N PRO A 290 -35.69 10.94 6.25
CA PRO A 290 -36.66 10.34 5.36
C PRO A 290 -37.95 9.97 6.12
N ASP A 291 -39.11 10.07 5.45
CA ASP A 291 -40.43 9.82 6.05
C ASP A 291 -40.54 8.45 6.74
N ARG A 292 -39.82 7.47 6.22
CA ARG A 292 -39.73 6.12 6.78
C ARG A 292 -38.31 5.82 7.22
N ILE A 293 -38.12 5.63 8.51
CA ILE A 293 -36.84 5.16 9.05
C ILE A 293 -36.86 3.62 9.06
N THR A 294 -35.87 3.00 8.41
CA THR A 294 -35.73 1.53 8.35
C THR A 294 -34.59 1.05 9.24
N ASP A 295 -34.63 -0.20 9.69
CA ASP A 295 -33.56 -0.79 10.50
C ASP A 295 -32.20 -0.73 9.80
N GLU A 296 -32.16 -0.98 8.48
CA GLU A 296 -30.93 -0.88 7.68
C GLU A 296 -30.31 0.52 7.69
N LEU A 297 -31.16 1.55 7.70
CA LEU A 297 -30.74 2.95 7.79
C LEU A 297 -30.16 3.24 9.18
N ILE A 298 -30.87 2.85 10.24
CA ILE A 298 -30.40 2.97 11.63
C ILE A 298 -29.05 2.27 11.80
N ASP A 299 -28.93 1.05 11.31
CA ASP A 299 -27.71 0.25 11.35
C ASP A 299 -26.53 0.93 10.64
N THR A 300 -26.81 1.58 9.51
CA THR A 300 -25.80 2.29 8.74
C THR A 300 -25.35 3.56 9.45
N ILE A 301 -26.29 4.32 10.02
CA ILE A 301 -25.99 5.50 10.83
C ILE A 301 -25.19 5.12 12.08
N ARG A 302 -25.63 4.09 12.81
CA ARG A 302 -24.94 3.56 13.99
C ARG A 302 -23.50 3.16 13.68
N LYS A 303 -23.26 2.43 12.58
CA LYS A 303 -21.91 2.01 12.17
C LYS A 303 -20.98 3.18 11.83
N ASN A 304 -21.52 4.36 11.49
CA ASN A 304 -20.76 5.52 11.06
C ASN A 304 -20.89 6.73 12.01
N SER A 305 -21.51 6.58 13.17
CA SER A 305 -21.86 7.69 14.08
C SER A 305 -20.66 8.57 14.42
N ASP A 306 -19.52 7.95 14.73
CA ASP A 306 -18.28 8.63 15.11
C ASP A 306 -17.73 9.52 13.99
N ARG A 307 -18.06 9.20 12.73
CA ARG A 307 -17.58 9.91 11.54
C ARG A 307 -18.52 11.03 11.10
N ILE A 308 -19.82 10.89 11.38
CA ILE A 308 -20.89 11.82 10.96
C ILE A 308 -21.78 12.20 12.16
N PRO A 309 -21.21 12.84 13.20
CA PRO A 309 -21.95 13.14 14.44
C PRO A 309 -23.18 14.02 14.19
N ASN A 310 -23.08 15.02 13.30
CA ASN A 310 -24.19 15.91 12.96
C ASN A 310 -25.38 15.15 12.37
N ILE A 311 -25.11 14.12 11.56
CA ILE A 311 -26.12 13.29 10.93
C ILE A 311 -26.70 12.31 11.95
N ALA A 312 -25.83 11.65 12.73
CA ALA A 312 -26.26 10.70 13.75
C ALA A 312 -27.14 11.34 14.83
N GLY A 313 -26.89 12.62 15.16
CA GLY A 313 -27.72 13.41 16.06
C GLY A 313 -29.20 13.50 15.67
N LEU A 314 -29.52 13.38 14.37
CA LEU A 314 -30.91 13.38 13.88
C LEU A 314 -31.65 12.05 14.14
N PHE A 315 -30.93 10.99 14.50
CA PHE A 315 -31.46 9.63 14.68
C PHE A 315 -31.36 9.13 16.12
N THR A 316 -31.06 9.99 17.10
CA THR A 316 -30.83 9.60 18.51
C THR A 316 -31.97 8.76 19.08
N ALA A 317 -33.22 9.21 18.93
CA ALA A 317 -34.39 8.47 19.41
C ALA A 317 -34.53 7.08 18.76
N SER A 318 -34.25 6.96 17.45
CA SER A 318 -34.29 5.67 16.74
C SER A 318 -33.10 4.76 17.06
N LEU A 319 -31.96 5.34 17.44
CA LEU A 319 -30.76 4.60 17.83
C LEU A 319 -30.92 3.96 19.22
N GLU A 320 -31.57 4.66 20.15
CA GLU A 320 -31.88 4.18 21.51
C GLU A 320 -32.89 3.03 21.47
N GLN A 321 -33.96 3.14 20.68
CA GLN A 321 -35.00 2.11 20.55
C GLN A 321 -34.51 0.77 19.98
N ALA A 322 -33.38 0.75 19.28
CA ALA A 322 -32.84 -0.46 18.65
C ALA A 322 -31.71 -1.10 19.48
N VAL A 323 -31.53 -0.69 20.74
CA VAL A 323 -30.63 -1.32 21.73
C VAL A 323 -31.41 -2.23 22.71
N ASP A 324 -32.72 -2.01 22.85
CA ASP A 324 -33.67 -2.89 23.54
C ASP A 324 -34.17 -4.03 22.65
#